data_AF-A0ABF7PR50-F1
#
_entry.id   AF-A0ABF7PR50-F1
#
_cell.length_a   1.000
_cell.length_b   1.000
_cell.length_c   1.000
_cell.angle_alpha   90.00
_cell.angle_beta   90.00
_cell.angle_gamma   90.00
#
_symmetry.space_group_name_H-M   'P 1'
#
loop_
_entity.id
_entity.type
_entity.pdbx_description
1 polymer ?
#
loop_
_entity_poly.entity_id
_entity_poly.type
_entity_poly.pdbx_seq_one_letter_code
_entity_poly.pdbx_strand_id
1 'polypeptide(L)' 'MRKFNGIPREHFHLFLKECEWRFNHSDSKEQLKLIRHWVRETLK' A
#
# COMPACT_ATOMS: atom_id res chain seq x y z
N MET A 1 -3.25 -14.21 5.96
CA MET A 1 -1.91 -13.59 5.83
C MET A 1 -1.09 -14.28 4.73
N ARG A 2 -1.20 -13.81 3.48
CA ARG A 2 -0.40 -14.32 2.34
C ARG A 2 0.16 -13.19 1.46
N LYS A 3 0.28 -11.96 1.98
CA LYS A 3 0.64 -10.81 1.12
C LYS A 3 2.12 -10.75 0.71
N PHE A 4 3.00 -11.48 1.42
CA PHE A 4 4.45 -11.43 1.20
C PHE A 4 5.08 -12.81 0.95
N ASN A 5 4.25 -13.86 0.80
CA ASN A 5 4.73 -15.23 0.61
C ASN A 5 5.30 -15.35 -0.80
N GLY A 6 6.62 -15.17 -0.93
CA GLY A 6 7.34 -15.27 -2.21
C GLY A 6 8.40 -14.19 -2.42
N ILE A 7 8.42 -13.13 -1.59
CA ILE A 7 9.50 -12.14 -1.64
C ILE A 7 10.68 -12.70 -0.84
N PRO A 8 11.87 -12.90 -1.45
CA PRO A 8 13.07 -13.27 -0.71
C PRO A 8 13.34 -12.24 0.40
N ARG A 9 13.76 -12.70 1.59
CA ARG A 9 14.05 -11.80 2.72
C ARG A 9 15.04 -10.69 2.35
N GLU A 10 16.02 -11.04 1.54
CA GLU A 10 17.02 -10.13 1.00
C GLU A 10 16.42 -8.99 0.17
N HIS A 11 15.29 -9.20 -0.51
CA HIS A 11 14.62 -8.19 -1.34
C HIS A 11 13.45 -7.49 -0.64
N PHE A 12 13.13 -7.87 0.60
CA PHE A 12 11.99 -7.31 1.33
C PHE A 12 12.13 -5.80 1.53
N HIS A 13 13.36 -5.31 1.75
CA HIS A 13 13.64 -3.89 1.88
C HIS A 13 13.31 -3.09 0.61
N LEU A 14 13.58 -3.64 -0.59
CA LEU A 14 13.24 -3.01 -1.87
C LEU A 14 11.72 -2.93 -2.05
N PHE A 15 11.01 -4.00 -1.68
CA PHE A 15 9.55 -4.01 -1.72
C PHE A 15 8.96 -2.90 -0.82
N LEU A 16 9.50 -2.73 0.40
CA LEU A 16 9.06 -1.64 1.27
C LEU A 16 9.35 -0.26 0.67
N LYS A 17 10.49 -0.08 0.00
CA LYS A 17 10.82 1.17 -0.70
C LYS A 17 9.90 1.45 -1.88
N GLU A 18 9.49 0.42 -2.62
CA GLU A 18 8.50 0.56 -3.68
C GLU A 18 7.12 0.93 -3.11
N CYS A 19 6.70 0.34 -1.98
CA CYS A 19 5.47 0.73 -1.29
C CYS A 19 5.53 2.18 -0.80
N GLU A 20 6.63 2.59 -0.19
CA GLU A 20 6.86 3.97 0.26
C GLU A 20 6.80 4.95 -0.92
N TRP A 21 7.46 4.63 -2.03
CA TRP A 21 7.44 5.47 -3.22
C TRP A 21 6.05 5.60 -3.81
N ARG A 22 5.33 4.47 -3.99
CA ARG A 22 3.94 4.47 -4.46
C ARG A 22 3.06 5.29 -3.54
N PHE A 23 3.20 5.17 -2.23
CA PHE A 23 2.37 5.93 -1.29
C PHE A 23 2.64 7.43 -1.36
N ASN A 24 3.90 7.85 -1.46
CA ASN A 24 4.27 9.27 -1.41
C ASN A 24 4.16 10.00 -2.77
N HIS A 25 4.18 9.27 -3.89
CA HIS A 25 4.19 9.84 -5.25
C HIS A 25 3.00 9.42 -6.11
N SER A 26 1.96 8.79 -5.54
CA SER A 26 0.73 8.48 -6.27
C SER A 26 -0.09 9.73 -6.58
N ASP A 27 -1.00 9.61 -7.54
CA ASP A 27 -2.00 10.65 -7.81
C ASP A 27 -2.88 10.87 -6.57
N SER A 28 -2.92 12.13 -6.10
CA SER A 28 -3.68 12.56 -4.93
C SER A 28 -5.17 12.21 -4.99
N LYS A 29 -5.78 12.15 -6.19
CA LYS A 29 -7.20 11.81 -6.36
C LYS A 29 -7.46 10.33 -6.09
N GLU A 30 -6.59 9.45 -6.57
CA GLU A 30 -6.71 8.01 -6.34
C GLU A 30 -6.41 7.66 -4.88
N GLN A 31 -5.44 8.33 -4.24
CA GLN A 31 -5.23 8.20 -2.78
C GLN A 31 -6.46 8.61 -1.98
N LEU A 32 -7.08 9.74 -2.31
CA LEU A 32 -8.27 10.21 -1.61
C LEU A 32 -9.45 9.25 -1.76
N LYS A 33 -9.63 8.67 -2.95
CA LYS A 33 -10.64 7.64 -3.22
C LYS A 33 -10.41 6.39 -2.37
N LEU A 34 -9.16 5.93 -2.27
CA LEU A 34 -8.78 4.78 -1.46
C LEU A 34 -9.05 5.02 0.04
N ILE A 35 -8.62 6.18 0.57
CA ILE A 35 -8.84 6.55 1.97
C ILE A 35 -10.34 6.64 2.28
N ARG A 36 -11.14 7.28 1.41
CA ARG A 36 -12.60 7.36 1.59
C ARG A 36 -13.24 5.97 1.60
N HIS A 37 -12.77 5.07 0.75
CA HIS A 37 -13.28 3.69 0.74
C HIS A 37 -12.95 2.97 2.05
N TRP A 38 -11.71 3.06 2.54
CA TRP A 38 -11.32 2.43 3.81
C TRP A 38 -12.10 2.99 5.01
N VAL A 39 -12.29 4.30 5.08
CA VAL A 39 -13.10 4.93 6.14
C VAL A 39 -14.54 4.41 6.09
N ARG A 40 -15.14 4.29 4.90
CA ARG A 40 -16.49 3.74 4.75
C ARG A 40 -16.59 2.28 5.18
N GLU A 41 -15.60 1.46 4.87
CA GLU A 41 -15.60 0.05 5.29
C GLU A 41 -15.33 -0.11 6.79
N THR A 42 -14.59 0.82 7.41
CA THR A 42 -14.27 0.79 8.85
C THR A 42 -15.41 1.31 9.72
N LEU A 43 -16.25 2.21 9.18
CA LEU A 43 -17.39 2.81 9.90
C LEU A 43 -18.72 2.06 9.67
N LYS A 44 -18.69 0.90 9.01
CA LYS A 44 -19.80 -0.06 8.96
C LYS A 44 -19.80 -0.93 10.21
#